data_AF-A0AAW9HKP1-F1
#
_entry.id   AF-A0AAW9HKP1-F1
#
_cell.length_a   1.000
_cell.length_b   1.000
_cell.length_c   1.000
_cell.angle_alpha   90.00
_cell.angle_beta   90.00
_cell.angle_gamma   90.00
#
_symmetry.space_group_name_H-M   'P 1'
#
loop_
_entity.id
_entity.type
_entity.pdbx_description
1 polymer ?
#
loop_
_entity_poly.entity_id
_entity_poly.type
_entity_poly.pdbx_seq_one_letter_code
_entity_poly.pdbx_strand_id
1 'polypeptide(L)'
;MKISSLFKAILKTGPVVAGVLLKYGPQLKELAQKNPRLVEKIHGVYTKIAGTAPSRSSAQMALKIVALKEQVTYLYANATTPKELEDAKKWREELDMLERAIPVVDTMRYSKKKMEQRAMYRRLNKISDAVLAATLVEYIEDAEIVDDEKRENA
;
A
#
# COMPACT_ATOMS: atom_id res chain seq x y z
N MET A 1 -7.69 -17.98 -1.58
CA MET A 1 -6.84 -17.86 -0.36
C MET A 1 -7.75 -17.52 0.84
N LYS A 2 -7.48 -18.06 2.04
CA LYS A 2 -8.26 -17.69 3.25
C LYS A 2 -7.89 -16.28 3.72
N ILE A 3 -8.86 -15.51 4.22
CA ILE A 3 -8.59 -14.13 4.68
C ILE A 3 -7.57 -14.04 5.83
N SER A 4 -7.57 -15.04 6.71
CA SER A 4 -6.56 -15.13 7.77
C SER A 4 -5.14 -15.29 7.23
N SER A 5 -4.97 -15.97 6.08
CA SER A 5 -3.68 -16.07 5.39
C SER A 5 -3.30 -14.74 4.73
N LEU A 6 -4.27 -14.02 4.16
CA LEU A 6 -4.06 -12.69 3.60
C LEU A 6 -3.58 -11.70 4.67
N PHE A 7 -4.27 -11.63 5.81
CA PHE A 7 -3.90 -10.73 6.90
C PHE A 7 -2.54 -11.08 7.49
N LYS A 8 -2.21 -12.37 7.63
CA LYS A 8 -0.86 -12.78 8.04
C LYS A 8 0.22 -12.35 7.04
N ALA A 9 -0.07 -12.34 5.74
CA ALA A 9 0.85 -11.88 4.72
C ALA A 9 1.03 -10.35 4.77
N ILE A 10 -0.08 -9.62 4.93
CA ILE A 10 -0.12 -8.16 5.06
C ILE A 10 0.59 -7.69 6.34
N LEU A 11 0.37 -8.36 7.49
CA LEU A 11 1.03 -8.08 8.78
C LEU A 11 2.56 -8.10 8.69
N LYS A 12 3.14 -8.88 7.77
CA LYS A 12 4.59 -8.96 7.58
C LYS A 12 5.17 -7.78 6.80
N THR A 13 4.34 -6.90 6.28
CA THR A 13 4.75 -5.82 5.38
C THR A 13 5.35 -4.63 6.12
N GLY A 14 4.84 -4.33 7.32
CA GLY A 14 5.38 -3.27 8.16
C GLY A 14 4.53 -2.95 9.39
N PRO A 15 5.10 -2.18 10.33
CA PRO A 15 4.45 -1.85 11.59
C PRO A 15 3.23 -0.94 11.44
N VAL A 16 3.17 -0.07 10.43
CA VAL A 16 2.02 0.83 10.24
C VAL A 16 0.80 0.02 9.80
N VAL A 17 0.96 -0.83 8.79
CA VAL A 17 -0.07 -1.78 8.35
C VAL A 17 -0.49 -2.71 9.48
N ALA A 18 0.46 -3.18 10.31
CA ALA A 18 0.14 -4.02 11.45
C ALA A 18 -0.74 -3.29 12.48
N GLY A 19 -0.48 -2.01 12.74
CA GLY A 19 -1.34 -1.18 13.59
C GLY A 19 -2.77 -1.09 13.07
N VAL A 20 -2.96 -0.84 11.77
CA VAL A 20 -4.29 -0.81 11.13
C VAL A 20 -4.99 -2.16 11.25
N LEU A 21 -4.31 -3.26 10.91
CA LEU A 21 -4.90 -4.60 11.01
C LEU A 21 -5.21 -5.03 12.45
N LEU A 22 -4.46 -4.57 13.44
CA LEU A 22 -4.78 -4.84 14.84
C LEU A 22 -5.99 -4.03 15.31
N LYS A 23 -6.09 -2.77 14.89
CA LYS A 23 -7.20 -1.88 15.25
C LYS A 23 -8.51 -2.31 14.59
N TYR A 24 -8.47 -2.60 13.29
CA TYR A 24 -9.66 -2.88 12.47
C TYR A 24 -9.84 -4.37 12.14
N GLY A 25 -8.94 -5.25 12.60
CA GLY A 25 -8.94 -6.68 12.25
C GLY A 25 -10.25 -7.43 12.54
N PRO A 26 -10.91 -7.22 13.70
CA PRO A 26 -12.22 -7.81 13.97
C PRO A 26 -13.30 -7.37 12.98
N GLN A 27 -13.39 -6.06 12.71
CA GLN A 27 -14.35 -5.48 11.77
C GLN A 27 -14.11 -5.97 10.34
N LEU A 28 -12.84 -5.97 9.91
CA LEU A 28 -12.41 -6.51 8.62
C LEU A 28 -12.81 -7.98 8.43
N LYS A 29 -12.75 -8.79 9.49
CA LYS A 29 -13.14 -10.21 9.42
C LYS A 29 -14.65 -10.35 9.23
N GLU A 30 -15.45 -9.51 9.88
CA GLU A 30 -16.90 -9.48 9.72
C GLU A 30 -17.31 -8.97 8.33
N LEU A 31 -16.77 -7.82 7.90
CA LEU A 31 -17.02 -7.23 6.59
C LEU A 31 -16.63 -8.19 5.46
N ALA A 32 -15.52 -8.91 5.61
CA ALA A 32 -15.11 -9.91 4.63
C ALA A 32 -16.01 -11.14 4.54
N GLN A 33 -16.71 -11.51 5.63
CA GLN A 33 -17.70 -12.58 5.59
C GLN A 33 -18.95 -12.14 4.82
N LYS A 34 -19.34 -10.86 4.97
CA LYS A 34 -20.49 -10.27 4.29
C LYS A 34 -20.20 -9.84 2.86
N ASN A 35 -18.94 -9.49 2.56
CA ASN A 35 -18.50 -8.94 1.28
C ASN A 35 -17.19 -9.60 0.80
N PRO A 36 -17.26 -10.74 0.11
CA PRO A 36 -16.07 -11.41 -0.46
C PRO A 36 -15.26 -10.54 -1.42
N ARG A 37 -15.90 -9.57 -2.11
CA ARG A 37 -15.22 -8.67 -3.06
C ARG A 37 -14.21 -7.74 -2.36
N LEU A 38 -14.44 -7.39 -1.09
CA LEU A 38 -13.49 -6.62 -0.29
C LEU A 38 -12.16 -7.35 -0.16
N VAL A 39 -12.21 -8.67 0.08
CA VAL A 39 -11.01 -9.51 0.21
C VAL A 39 -10.23 -9.56 -1.10
N GLU A 40 -10.94 -9.63 -2.23
CA GLU A 40 -10.34 -9.61 -3.56
C GLU A 40 -9.66 -8.27 -3.86
N LYS A 41 -10.30 -7.14 -3.53
CA LYS A 41 -9.69 -5.79 -3.65
C LYS A 41 -8.41 -5.69 -2.81
N ILE A 42 -8.48 -6.04 -1.52
CA ILE A 42 -7.32 -6.01 -0.61
C ILE A 42 -6.20 -6.91 -1.13
N HIS A 43 -6.53 -8.13 -1.57
CA HIS A 43 -5.55 -9.05 -2.13
C HIS A 43 -4.92 -8.51 -3.42
N GLY A 44 -5.71 -7.90 -4.31
CA GLY A 44 -5.24 -7.28 -5.53
C GLY A 44 -4.23 -6.16 -5.27
N VAL A 45 -4.52 -5.26 -4.33
CA VAL A 45 -3.58 -4.20 -3.94
C VAL A 45 -2.33 -4.77 -3.28
N TYR A 46 -2.49 -5.71 -2.35
CA TYR A 46 -1.36 -6.36 -1.68
C TYR A 46 -0.42 -7.04 -2.69
N THR A 47 -0.95 -7.79 -3.64
CA THR A 47 -0.13 -8.47 -4.66
C THR A 47 0.57 -7.48 -5.58
N LYS A 48 -0.07 -6.38 -5.96
CA LYS A 48 0.57 -5.32 -6.76
C LYS A 48 1.73 -4.62 -6.04
N ILE A 49 1.57 -4.33 -4.74
CA ILE A 49 2.52 -3.50 -3.98
C ILE A 49 3.59 -4.34 -3.24
N ALA A 50 3.18 -5.45 -2.64
CA ALA A 50 4.01 -6.31 -1.81
C ALA A 50 4.36 -7.65 -2.50
N GLY A 51 3.64 -8.03 -3.56
CA GLY A 51 3.91 -9.26 -4.32
C GLY A 51 5.06 -9.16 -5.31
N THR A 52 5.59 -7.96 -5.60
CA THR A 52 6.89 -7.83 -6.27
C THR A 52 7.97 -8.49 -5.44
N ALA A 53 8.75 -9.38 -6.05
CA ALA A 53 9.83 -10.11 -5.38
C ALA A 53 10.72 -9.15 -4.57
N PRO A 54 11.20 -9.54 -3.36
CA PRO A 54 12.02 -8.70 -2.50
C PRO A 54 13.41 -8.49 -3.10
N SER A 55 13.47 -7.68 -4.16
CA SER A 55 14.65 -7.40 -4.95
C SER A 55 14.97 -5.93 -4.80
N ARG A 56 16.24 -5.67 -4.49
CA ARG A 56 16.80 -4.31 -4.40
C ARG A 56 17.27 -3.81 -5.77
N SER A 57 16.96 -4.54 -6.84
CA SER A 57 17.30 -4.12 -8.19
C SER A 57 16.49 -2.89 -8.59
N SER A 58 17.13 -2.02 -9.36
CA SER A 58 16.53 -0.81 -9.91
C SER A 58 15.24 -1.09 -10.70
N ALA A 59 15.23 -2.16 -11.51
CA ALA A 59 14.05 -2.57 -12.28
C ALA A 59 12.86 -2.92 -11.37
N GLN A 60 13.10 -3.69 -10.30
CA GLN A 60 12.03 -4.09 -9.37
C GLN A 60 11.55 -2.91 -8.52
N MET A 61 12.44 -1.98 -8.15
CA MET A 61 12.05 -0.73 -7.51
C MET A 61 11.18 0.13 -8.43
N ALA A 62 11.51 0.24 -9.72
CA ALA A 62 10.72 1.00 -10.68
C ALA A 62 9.30 0.43 -10.82
N LEU A 63 9.15 -0.89 -10.96
CA LEU A 63 7.83 -1.54 -11.02
C LEU A 63 7.00 -1.28 -9.76
N LYS A 64 7.62 -1.41 -8.58
CA LYS A 64 6.95 -1.12 -7.31
C LYS A 64 6.55 0.36 -7.17
N ILE A 65 7.38 1.29 -7.67
CA ILE A 65 7.05 2.72 -7.68
C ILE A 65 5.82 2.99 -8.55
N VAL A 66 5.71 2.38 -9.73
CA VAL A 66 4.54 2.52 -10.62
C VAL A 66 3.27 2.03 -9.90
N ALA A 67 3.31 0.84 -9.30
CA ALA A 67 2.17 0.30 -8.56
C ALA A 67 1.76 1.18 -7.38
N LEU A 68 2.73 1.73 -6.63
CA LEU A 68 2.46 2.66 -5.53
C LEU A 68 1.88 3.98 -6.02
N LYS A 69 2.34 4.50 -7.16
CA LYS A 69 1.82 5.73 -7.77
C LYS A 69 0.35 5.58 -8.17
N GLU A 70 -0.03 4.45 -8.75
CA GLU A 70 -1.44 4.14 -9.04
C GLU A 70 -2.28 4.16 -7.76
N GLN A 71 -1.78 3.52 -6.69
CA GLN A 71 -2.50 3.46 -5.43
C GLN A 71 -2.60 4.83 -4.73
N VAL A 72 -1.55 5.64 -4.82
CA VAL A 72 -1.57 7.03 -4.31
C VAL A 72 -2.56 7.88 -5.09
N THR A 73 -2.69 7.69 -6.41
CA THR A 73 -3.72 8.38 -7.21
C THR A 73 -5.13 7.97 -6.77
N TYR A 74 -5.36 6.69 -6.47
CA TYR A 74 -6.62 6.25 -5.89
C TYR A 74 -6.91 6.94 -4.55
N LEU A 75 -5.95 6.94 -3.62
CA LEU A 75 -6.12 7.58 -2.31
C LEU A 75 -6.35 9.09 -2.42
N TYR A 76 -5.65 9.76 -3.35
CA TYR A 76 -5.84 11.17 -3.62
C TYR A 76 -7.27 11.47 -4.10
N ALA A 77 -7.81 10.62 -4.98
CA ALA A 77 -9.14 10.82 -5.55
C ALA A 77 -10.27 10.63 -4.53
N ASN A 78 -10.06 9.76 -3.54
CA ASN A 78 -11.05 9.47 -2.49
C ASN A 78 -10.80 10.23 -1.18
N ALA A 79 -9.73 11.03 -1.09
CA ALA A 79 -9.41 11.80 0.11
C ALA A 79 -10.59 12.69 0.52
N THR A 80 -11.09 12.47 1.74
CA THR A 80 -12.20 13.24 2.32
C THR A 80 -11.69 14.31 3.28
N THR A 81 -10.46 14.15 3.78
CA THR A 81 -9.82 15.12 4.68
C THR A 81 -8.64 15.85 4.02
N PRO A 82 -8.36 17.12 4.42
CA PRO A 82 -7.17 17.84 3.95
C PRO A 82 -5.86 17.09 4.24
N LYS A 83 -5.83 16.34 5.34
CA LYS A 83 -4.67 15.55 5.75
C LYS A 83 -4.41 14.37 4.80
N GLU A 84 -5.43 13.62 4.41
CA GLU A 84 -5.29 12.54 3.41
C GLU A 84 -4.77 13.08 2.09
N LEU A 85 -5.26 14.25 1.67
CA LEU A 85 -4.82 14.92 0.45
C LEU A 85 -3.33 15.29 0.53
N GLU A 86 -2.90 15.85 1.66
CA GLU A 86 -1.50 16.20 1.91
C GLU A 86 -0.60 14.95 1.95
N ASP A 87 -1.02 13.91 2.67
CA ASP A 87 -0.29 12.63 2.75
C ASP A 87 -0.12 12.01 1.36
N ALA A 88 -1.18 11.99 0.55
CA ALA A 88 -1.13 11.48 -0.83
C ALA A 88 -0.19 12.30 -1.73
N LYS A 89 -0.24 13.64 -1.66
CA LYS A 89 0.69 14.52 -2.41
C LYS A 89 2.14 14.25 -2.01
N LYS A 90 2.40 14.16 -0.71
CA LYS A 90 3.74 13.88 -0.18
C LYS A 90 4.26 12.53 -0.66
N TRP A 91 3.46 11.47 -0.57
CA TRP A 91 3.87 10.16 -1.09
C TRP A 91 4.14 10.20 -2.59
N ARG A 92 3.33 10.94 -3.35
CA ARG A 92 3.55 11.11 -4.79
C ARG A 92 4.91 11.76 -5.08
N GLU A 93 5.21 12.87 -4.42
CA GLU A 93 6.49 13.57 -4.55
C GLU A 93 7.67 12.67 -4.15
N GLU A 94 7.55 11.92 -3.06
CA GLU A 94 8.59 10.98 -2.63
C GLU A 94 8.83 9.85 -3.64
N LEU A 95 7.77 9.33 -4.25
CA LEU A 95 7.86 8.32 -5.29
C LEU A 95 8.49 8.88 -6.58
N ASP A 96 8.14 10.10 -6.98
CA ASP A 96 8.74 10.79 -8.12
C ASP A 96 10.24 11.04 -7.90
N MET A 97 10.65 11.44 -6.69
CA MET A 97 12.06 11.59 -6.33
C MET A 97 12.82 10.26 -6.41
N LEU A 98 12.23 9.18 -5.89
CA LEU A 98 12.84 7.84 -5.95
C LEU A 98 13.00 7.35 -7.39
N GLU A 99 12.00 7.55 -8.24
CA GLU A 99 12.05 7.19 -9.66
C GLU A 99 13.18 7.93 -10.39
N ARG A 100 13.28 9.24 -10.20
CA ARG A 100 14.33 10.08 -10.81
C ARG A 100 15.73 9.70 -10.33
N ALA A 101 15.86 9.19 -9.10
CA ALA A 101 17.15 8.78 -8.53
C ALA A 101 17.66 7.45 -9.09
N ILE A 102 16.78 6.57 -9.60
CA ILE A 102 17.15 5.25 -10.13
C ILE A 102 18.29 5.32 -11.17
N PRO A 103 18.16 6.09 -12.28
CA PRO A 103 19.21 6.13 -13.30
C PRO A 103 20.53 6.67 -12.76
N VAL A 104 20.49 7.63 -11.83
CA VAL A 104 21.70 8.19 -11.19
C VAL A 104 22.41 7.14 -10.35
N VAL A 105 21.68 6.31 -9.61
CA VAL A 105 22.25 5.22 -8.82
C VAL A 105 22.79 4.10 -9.71
N ASP A 106 22.16 3.87 -10.85
CA ASP A 106 22.58 2.81 -11.77
C ASP A 106 23.94 3.05 -12.42
N THR A 107 24.34 4.31 -12.60
CA THR A 107 25.67 4.70 -13.15
C THR A 107 26.78 4.70 -12.11
N MET A 108 26.46 4.55 -10.81
CA MET A 108 27.46 4.57 -9.76
C MET A 108 28.34 3.31 -9.78
N ARG A 109 29.56 3.45 -9.23
CA ARG A 109 30.42 2.29 -8.92
C ARG A 109 29.68 1.30 -8.03
N TYR A 110 29.92 0.01 -8.27
CA TYR A 110 29.18 -1.10 -7.67
C TYR A 110 28.99 -1.01 -6.14
N SER A 111 30.05 -0.66 -5.39
CA SER A 111 29.99 -0.54 -3.93
C SER A 111 29.02 0.56 -3.48
N LYS A 112 29.08 1.74 -4.12
CA LYS A 112 28.19 2.87 -3.84
C LYS A 112 26.76 2.57 -4.33
N LYS A 113 26.60 2.00 -5.52
CA LYS A 113 25.32 1.56 -6.07
C LYS A 113 24.55 0.66 -5.10
N LYS A 114 25.20 -0.37 -4.55
CA LYS A 114 24.56 -1.28 -3.57
C LYS A 114 24.09 -0.56 -2.31
N MET A 115 24.88 0.39 -1.80
CA MET A 115 24.53 1.16 -0.62
C MET A 115 23.32 2.05 -0.88
N GLU A 116 23.31 2.79 -2.00
CA GLU A 116 22.20 3.66 -2.38
C GLU A 116 20.93 2.87 -2.69
N GLN A 117 21.03 1.76 -3.44
CA GLN A 117 19.89 0.87 -3.67
C GLN A 117 19.27 0.36 -2.36
N ARG A 118 20.09 0.06 -1.35
CA ARG A 118 19.58 -0.34 -0.02
C ARG A 118 18.90 0.82 0.71
N ALA A 119 19.40 2.04 0.58
CA ALA A 119 18.77 3.22 1.16
C ALA A 119 17.42 3.53 0.49
N MET A 120 17.40 3.55 -0.85
CA MET A 120 16.19 3.75 -1.66
C MET A 120 15.14 2.68 -1.36
N TYR A 121 15.52 1.41 -1.33
CA TYR A 121 14.60 0.31 -1.02
C TYR A 121 13.98 0.44 0.38
N ARG A 122 14.76 0.88 1.38
CA ARG A 122 14.21 1.14 2.72
C ARG A 122 13.19 2.28 2.72
N ARG A 123 13.46 3.37 1.99
CA ARG A 123 12.52 4.48 1.85
C ARG A 123 11.25 4.05 1.13
N LEU A 124 11.40 3.34 0.01
CA LEU A 124 10.29 2.78 -0.75
C LEU A 124 9.41 1.86 0.10
N ASN A 125 10.00 1.03 0.96
CA ASN A 125 9.23 0.18 1.86
C ASN A 125 8.47 0.96 2.94
N LYS A 126 9.00 2.08 3.44
CA LYS A 126 8.28 2.93 4.38
C LYS A 126 7.05 3.57 3.71
N ILE A 127 7.21 4.07 2.49
CA ILE A 127 6.10 4.61 1.71
C ILE A 127 5.08 3.50 1.41
N SER A 128 5.56 2.31 1.04
CA SER A 128 4.73 1.14 0.77
C SER A 128 3.88 0.73 1.98
N ASP A 129 4.45 0.74 3.18
CA ASP A 129 3.73 0.45 4.43
C ASP A 129 2.65 1.52 4.69
N ALA A 130 2.99 2.80 4.57
CA ALA A 130 2.03 3.89 4.78
C ALA A 130 0.87 3.86 3.77
N VAL A 131 1.16 3.68 2.48
CA VAL A 131 0.16 3.62 1.41
C VAL A 131 -0.77 2.42 1.59
N LEU A 132 -0.22 1.23 1.89
CA LEU A 132 -1.02 0.04 2.16
C LEU A 132 -1.93 0.22 3.37
N ALA A 133 -1.41 0.82 4.45
CA ALA A 133 -2.20 1.10 5.65
C ALA A 133 -3.38 2.04 5.32
N ALA A 134 -3.13 3.13 4.59
CA ALA A 134 -4.16 4.07 4.20
C ALA A 134 -5.22 3.44 3.29
N THR A 135 -4.81 2.62 2.31
CA THR A 135 -5.79 1.95 1.43
C THR A 135 -6.59 0.86 2.14
N LEU A 136 -6.03 0.21 3.17
CA LEU A 136 -6.82 -0.69 4.01
C LEU A 136 -7.91 0.07 4.76
N VAL A 137 -7.61 1.26 5.31
CA VAL A 137 -8.59 2.11 5.99
C VAL A 137 -9.70 2.52 5.02
N GLU A 138 -9.34 3.05 3.86
CA GLU A 138 -10.30 3.43 2.81
C GLU A 138 -11.26 2.29 2.44
N TYR A 139 -10.72 1.08 2.24
CA TYR A 139 -11.54 -0.07 1.89
C TYR A 139 -12.45 -0.56 3.02
N ILE A 140 -12.09 -0.29 4.28
CA ILE A 140 -12.96 -0.56 5.42
C ILE A 140 -14.12 0.44 5.41
N GLU A 141 -13.80 1.73 5.27
CA GLU A 141 -14.79 2.81 5.25
C GLU A 141 -15.78 2.63 4.09
N ASP A 142 -15.29 2.32 2.87
CA ASP A 142 -16.12 1.95 1.72
C ASP A 142 -17.07 0.79 2.01
N ALA A 143 -16.58 -0.24 2.73
CA ALA A 143 -17.36 -1.44 2.98
C ALA A 143 -18.41 -1.22 4.07
N GLU A 144 -18.16 -0.32 5.03
CA GLU A 144 -19.13 0.09 6.04
C GLU A 144 -20.29 0.88 5.40
N ILE A 145 -19.98 1.84 4.52
CA ILE A 145 -21.00 2.63 3.79
C ILE A 145 -21.94 1.70 3.01
N VAL A 146 -21.40 0.69 2.32
CA VAL A 146 -22.20 -0.28 1.55
C VAL A 146 -23.04 -1.21 2.44
N ASP A 147 -22.62 -1.53 3.67
CA ASP A 147 -23.43 -2.32 4.62
C ASP A 147 -24.60 -1.49 5.17
N ASP A 148 -24.37 -0.20 5.44
CA ASP A 148 -25.38 0.71 5.96
C ASP A 148 -26.47 1.03 4.92
N GLU A 149 -26.09 1.31 3.66
CA GLU A 149 -27.05 1.51 2.56
C GLU A 149 -27.97 0.29 2.34
N LYS A 150 -27.47 -0.93 2.59
CA LYS A 150 -28.28 -2.15 2.47
C LYS A 150 -29.25 -2.35 3.63
N ARG A 151 -28.92 -1.84 4.82
CA ARG A 151 -29.78 -1.92 6.01
C ARG A 151 -30.92 -0.93 5.98
N GLU A 152 -30.69 0.28 5.44
CA GLU A 152 -31.77 1.28 5.30
C GLU A 152 -32.81 0.90 4.24
N ASN A 153 -32.45 0.05 3.29
CA ASN A 153 -33.32 -0.41 2.20
C ASN A 153 -33.94 -1.80 2.41
N ALA A 154 -33.81 -2.38 3.62
CA ALA A 154 -34.32 -3.71 3.98
C ALA A 154 -35.43 -3.62 5.05
#